data_AF-A0A1M5YUX5-F1
#
_entry.id   AF-A0A1M5YUX5-F1
#
_cell.length_a   1.000
_cell.length_b   1.000
_cell.length_c   1.000
_cell.angle_alpha   90.00
_cell.angle_beta   90.00
_cell.angle_gamma   90.00
#
_symmetry.space_group_name_H-M   'P 1'
#
loop_
_entity.id
_entity.type
_entity.pdbx_description
1 polymer ?
#
loop_
_entity_poly.entity_id
_entity_poly.type
_entity_poly.pdbx_seq_one_letter_code
_entity_poly.pdbx_strand_id
1 'polypeptide(L)'
;MKKLRKITGAILSFVFLLSCIGGAAYAAESPKTVSPTNSAVFINGTSVSFQAYTVDGYNYFKLRDIAKALTGTGKQFDVGYDGANNAITLTPGKAYTPVGGELSAGVPGNQPAAASTSKIYLNGNQISLTAYQIGGYNYFKLRDIGAAINFGVTYHPGTNAIDVDTSAAYSAETSNAGFFDPTVDYTKHPRYKIVYLMISSGTLYDAMSKSYNNWADRMNCDYTDWTANADLDLYIETLQTYAIQGIDGFLLDADLSLYPRIEEITKELNIPWMSGMAAPQDDSGALIHPTVVFDNARMGVQMASWVIDYAKKTWPNAAASEIGMLSMDFSIVPVIHARTTGAQSVWKQYYPEQSAHFFIADGVVGTLDSDTGYNLAEAIFAMNPNIKYWLICAFFDDYASGAAKAAAASGMSDRCVIIDVGGAALVNNWDNGENSSWKASVFASQALYAEPIVGGLYALMEGTATPETLWPDWVNKNAGDKYATIQTPVAVITQDNYQEYLEWVDSYTGFNESNYPYHGTQFTLRATPPASYHG
;
A
#
# COMPACT_ATOMS: atom_id res chain seq x y z
N MET A 1 17.37 -68.46 -11.71
CA MET A 1 16.83 -67.18 -12.22
C MET A 1 17.37 -66.04 -11.37
N LYS A 2 17.90 -65.04 -12.07
CA LYS A 2 18.31 -63.66 -11.74
C LYS A 2 19.05 -63.33 -10.43
N LYS A 3 20.27 -62.79 -10.68
CA LYS A 3 21.31 -62.31 -9.78
C LYS A 3 20.93 -61.00 -9.08
N LEU A 4 21.29 -60.93 -7.81
CA LEU A 4 21.45 -59.74 -6.98
C LEU A 4 22.69 -58.95 -7.45
N ARG A 5 22.56 -57.65 -7.74
CA ARG A 5 23.70 -56.75 -7.97
C ARG A 5 23.65 -55.62 -6.95
N LYS A 6 24.55 -55.68 -5.97
CA LYS A 6 24.92 -54.60 -5.06
C LYS A 6 25.78 -53.59 -5.84
N ILE A 7 25.49 -52.30 -5.72
CA ILE A 7 26.38 -51.22 -6.16
C ILE A 7 27.23 -50.80 -4.97
N THR A 8 28.54 -50.77 -5.22
CA THR A 8 29.66 -50.42 -4.34
C THR A 8 29.76 -48.91 -4.11
N GLY A 9 30.13 -48.52 -2.89
CA GLY A 9 30.66 -47.19 -2.58
C GLY A 9 32.19 -47.08 -2.75
N ALA A 10 32.71 -45.87 -2.52
CA ALA A 10 34.11 -45.38 -2.42
C ALA A 10 34.38 -44.25 -3.46
N ILE A 11 35.06 -43.12 -3.20
CA ILE A 11 35.87 -42.61 -2.09
C ILE A 11 36.07 -41.08 -2.30
N LEU A 12 36.14 -40.37 -1.18
CA LEU A 12 36.78 -39.08 -0.85
C LEU A 12 37.84 -38.51 -1.83
N SER A 13 37.78 -37.20 -2.11
CA SER A 13 38.96 -36.34 -2.33
C SER A 13 38.61 -34.86 -2.15
N PHE A 14 39.29 -34.22 -1.19
CA PHE A 14 39.24 -32.81 -0.83
C PHE A 14 40.48 -32.14 -1.44
N VAL A 15 40.32 -31.19 -2.37
CA VAL A 15 41.39 -30.25 -2.80
C VAL A 15 40.78 -28.87 -2.94
N PHE A 16 41.34 -27.93 -2.19
CA PHE A 16 41.09 -26.49 -2.22
C PHE A 16 42.24 -25.84 -3.01
N LEU A 17 41.99 -25.13 -4.11
CA LEU A 17 42.57 -23.81 -4.43
C LEU A 17 42.16 -23.27 -5.82
N LEU A 18 41.59 -22.07 -5.79
CA LEU A 18 41.81 -20.89 -6.64
C LEU A 18 41.70 -20.94 -8.19
N SER A 19 41.11 -19.84 -8.69
CA SER A 19 41.21 -19.22 -10.01
C SER A 19 40.25 -19.70 -11.11
N CYS A 20 39.11 -19.03 -11.17
CA CYS A 20 38.69 -18.26 -12.35
C CYS A 20 37.53 -17.36 -11.92
N ILE A 21 37.85 -16.10 -11.63
CA ILE A 21 36.88 -15.00 -11.68
C ILE A 21 36.48 -14.90 -13.15
N GLY A 22 35.46 -15.66 -13.54
CA GLY A 22 34.70 -15.36 -14.75
C GLY A 22 33.92 -14.10 -14.44
N GLY A 23 34.45 -12.95 -14.86
CA GLY A 23 33.68 -11.72 -14.84
C GLY A 23 32.36 -11.97 -15.54
N ALA A 24 31.26 -11.82 -14.81
CA ALA A 24 29.97 -11.62 -15.44
C ALA A 24 30.13 -10.37 -16.30
N ALA A 25 30.25 -10.58 -17.61
CA ALA A 25 30.04 -9.50 -18.55
C ALA A 25 28.59 -9.08 -18.32
N TYR A 26 28.40 -7.94 -17.64
CA TYR A 26 27.12 -7.27 -17.62
C TYR A 26 26.75 -7.02 -19.08
N ALA A 27 25.78 -7.77 -19.59
CA ALA A 27 25.17 -7.45 -20.85
C ALA A 27 24.59 -6.05 -20.68
N ALA A 28 25.16 -5.07 -21.40
CA ALA A 28 24.61 -3.73 -21.44
C ALA A 28 23.17 -3.84 -21.95
N GLU A 29 22.23 -3.33 -21.15
CA GLU A 29 20.83 -3.22 -21.55
C GLU A 29 20.76 -2.52 -22.91
N SER A 30 19.95 -3.04 -23.83
CA SER A 30 19.80 -2.43 -25.15
C SER A 30 19.25 -1.00 -24.99
N PRO A 31 19.77 0.01 -25.72
CA PRO A 31 19.31 1.39 -25.58
C PRO A 31 17.79 1.49 -25.80
N LYS A 32 17.07 2.11 -24.86
CA LYS A 32 15.65 2.42 -25.01
C LYS A 32 15.48 3.44 -26.14
N THR A 33 14.42 3.34 -26.93
CA THR A 33 14.05 4.42 -27.88
C THR A 33 13.13 5.39 -27.17
N VAL A 34 13.45 6.68 -27.18
CA VAL A 34 12.69 7.74 -26.48
C VAL A 34 12.18 8.78 -27.45
N SER A 35 11.01 9.36 -27.16
CA SER A 35 10.37 10.37 -28.01
C SER A 35 10.50 11.77 -27.42
N PRO A 36 10.65 12.82 -28.24
CA PRO A 36 10.61 14.20 -27.76
C PRO A 36 9.30 14.50 -27.02
N THR A 37 9.37 15.30 -25.95
CA THR A 37 8.16 15.86 -25.34
C THR A 37 7.78 17.17 -26.04
N ASN A 38 6.46 17.39 -26.17
CA ASN A 38 5.89 18.63 -26.70
C ASN A 38 5.34 19.53 -25.58
N SER A 39 5.64 19.25 -24.32
CA SER A 39 5.15 20.06 -23.20
C SER A 39 5.74 21.47 -23.25
N ALA A 40 4.89 22.49 -23.13
CA ALA A 40 5.35 23.87 -22.95
C ALA A 40 6.00 24.01 -21.57
N VAL A 41 7.14 24.68 -21.46
CA VAL A 41 7.82 24.85 -20.17
C VAL A 41 7.94 26.32 -19.81
N PHE A 42 7.57 26.66 -18.59
CA PHE A 42 7.66 28.00 -18.03
C PHE A 42 8.56 27.99 -16.79
N ILE A 43 9.52 28.91 -16.75
CA ILE A 43 10.35 29.19 -15.57
C ILE A 43 9.84 30.49 -14.94
N ASN A 44 9.25 30.41 -13.75
CA ASN A 44 8.58 31.54 -13.08
C ASN A 44 7.63 32.32 -14.02
N GLY A 45 6.80 31.58 -14.78
CA GLY A 45 5.86 32.15 -15.76
C GLY A 45 6.46 32.61 -17.09
N THR A 46 7.79 32.54 -17.26
CA THR A 46 8.45 32.88 -18.54
C THR A 46 8.65 31.62 -19.38
N SER A 47 8.12 31.60 -20.60
CA SER A 47 8.31 30.46 -21.50
C SER A 47 9.79 30.26 -21.87
N VAL A 48 10.28 29.03 -21.75
CA VAL A 48 11.62 28.62 -22.15
C VAL A 48 11.53 27.37 -23.02
N SER A 49 12.18 27.41 -24.18
CA SER A 49 12.23 26.26 -25.09
C SER A 49 13.33 25.29 -24.68
N PHE A 50 12.99 24.02 -24.50
CA PHE A 50 13.93 22.94 -24.21
C PHE A 50 13.87 21.86 -25.28
N GLN A 51 15.01 21.22 -25.53
CA GLN A 51 14.99 19.85 -26.04
C GLN A 51 14.81 18.92 -24.84
N ALA A 52 13.70 18.20 -24.80
CA ALA A 52 13.40 17.24 -23.75
C ALA A 52 12.77 15.97 -24.34
N TYR A 53 12.79 14.89 -23.59
CA TYR A 53 12.27 13.58 -24.01
C TYR A 53 11.38 12.99 -22.93
N THR A 54 10.40 12.19 -23.35
CA THR A 54 9.61 11.37 -22.45
C THR A 54 10.25 10.00 -22.32
N VAL A 55 10.55 9.58 -21.08
CA VAL A 55 11.04 8.23 -20.78
C VAL A 55 10.17 7.67 -19.65
N ASP A 56 9.53 6.53 -19.89
CA ASP A 56 8.64 5.86 -18.94
C ASP A 56 7.59 6.82 -18.32
N GLY A 57 7.01 7.70 -19.15
CA GLY A 57 5.98 8.67 -18.74
C GLY A 57 6.47 9.96 -18.08
N TYR A 58 7.79 10.12 -17.86
CA TYR A 58 8.36 11.32 -17.23
C TYR A 58 9.12 12.19 -18.22
N ASN A 59 9.16 13.51 -17.95
CA ASN A 59 9.91 14.47 -18.75
C ASN A 59 11.38 14.56 -18.31
N TYR A 60 12.29 14.28 -19.24
CA TYR A 60 13.73 14.30 -19.05
C TYR A 60 14.36 15.48 -19.79
N PHE A 61 15.21 16.22 -19.09
CA PHE A 61 15.84 17.44 -19.57
C PHE A 61 17.36 17.35 -19.47
N LYS A 62 18.04 17.98 -20.42
CA LYS A 62 19.50 18.15 -20.33
C LYS A 62 19.82 18.97 -19.08
N LEU A 63 20.65 18.42 -18.19
CA LEU A 63 20.91 19.03 -16.88
C LEU A 63 21.42 20.47 -16.97
N ARG A 64 22.32 20.73 -17.94
CA ARG A 64 22.92 22.05 -18.17
C ARG A 64 21.90 23.06 -18.69
N ASP A 65 20.87 22.61 -19.40
CA ASP A 65 19.81 23.49 -19.91
C ASP A 65 18.94 23.99 -18.73
N ILE A 66 18.61 23.11 -17.78
CA ILE A 66 17.92 23.51 -16.54
C ILE A 66 18.78 24.46 -15.71
N ALA A 67 20.06 24.12 -15.48
CA ALA A 67 20.97 24.99 -14.72
C ALA A 67 21.08 26.39 -15.36
N LYS A 68 21.17 26.46 -16.70
CA LYS A 68 21.19 27.71 -17.46
C LYS A 68 19.89 28.50 -17.31
N ALA A 69 18.74 27.84 -17.38
CA ALA A 69 17.43 28.46 -17.31
C ALA A 69 17.11 29.01 -15.90
N LEU A 70 17.67 28.42 -14.85
CA LEU A 70 17.49 28.89 -13.46
C LEU A 70 18.51 29.94 -13.02
N THR A 71 19.52 30.29 -13.84
CA THR A 71 20.53 31.30 -13.50
C THR A 71 19.89 32.65 -13.17
N GLY A 72 20.26 33.23 -12.03
CA GLY A 72 19.72 34.50 -11.54
C GLY A 72 18.46 34.36 -10.68
N THR A 73 17.92 33.14 -10.52
CA THR A 73 16.82 32.86 -9.59
C THR A 73 17.34 32.46 -8.20
N GLY A 74 16.44 32.41 -7.20
CA GLY A 74 16.76 31.92 -5.86
C GLY A 74 17.15 30.43 -5.79
N LYS A 75 16.95 29.67 -6.89
CA LYS A 75 17.25 28.23 -7.01
C LYS A 75 18.29 27.95 -8.10
N GLN A 76 19.14 28.93 -8.40
CA GLN A 76 20.27 28.74 -9.30
C GLN A 76 21.25 27.69 -8.75
N PHE A 77 21.93 26.98 -9.65
CA PHE A 77 22.98 26.04 -9.30
C PHE A 77 23.98 25.88 -10.45
N ASP A 78 25.22 25.55 -10.13
CA ASP A 78 26.28 25.29 -11.11
C ASP A 78 26.48 23.78 -11.33
N VAL A 79 26.95 23.41 -12.54
CA VAL A 79 27.16 22.02 -12.94
C VAL A 79 28.62 21.80 -13.35
N GLY A 80 29.35 21.07 -12.52
CA GLY A 80 30.69 20.57 -12.80
C GLY A 80 30.64 19.19 -13.47
N TYR A 81 31.63 18.91 -14.31
CA TYR A 81 31.86 17.56 -14.86
C TYR A 81 33.34 17.20 -14.74
N ASP A 82 33.59 16.05 -14.13
CA ASP A 82 34.91 15.44 -14.03
C ASP A 82 34.92 14.18 -14.92
N GLY A 83 35.51 14.33 -16.11
CA GLY A 83 35.61 13.25 -17.08
C GLY A 83 36.55 12.12 -16.65
N ALA A 84 37.53 12.37 -15.77
CA ALA A 84 38.45 11.33 -15.30
C ALA A 84 37.75 10.34 -14.36
N ASN A 85 36.78 10.82 -13.58
CA ASN A 85 36.04 10.02 -12.61
C ASN A 85 34.60 9.71 -13.04
N ASN A 86 34.19 10.13 -14.24
CA ASN A 86 32.79 10.06 -14.72
C ASN A 86 31.81 10.60 -13.66
N ALA A 87 32.09 11.81 -13.17
CA ALA A 87 31.34 12.41 -12.06
C ALA A 87 30.77 13.78 -12.44
N ILE A 88 29.55 14.04 -11.98
CA ILE A 88 28.82 15.30 -12.13
C ILE A 88 28.66 15.92 -10.75
N THR A 89 28.93 17.21 -10.63
CA THR A 89 28.76 17.95 -9.37
C THR A 89 27.72 19.03 -9.53
N LEU A 90 26.75 19.08 -8.60
CA LEU A 90 25.73 20.11 -8.48
C LEU A 90 26.09 21.02 -7.30
N THR A 91 26.16 22.33 -7.54
CA THR A 91 26.46 23.33 -6.50
C THR A 91 25.32 24.34 -6.40
N PRO A 92 24.31 24.10 -5.54
CA PRO A 92 23.23 25.05 -5.28
C PRO A 92 23.71 26.43 -4.84
N GLY A 93 22.97 27.46 -5.20
CA GLY A 93 23.26 28.87 -4.88
C GLY A 93 24.34 29.51 -5.76
N LYS A 94 25.17 28.72 -6.44
CA LYS A 94 26.15 29.23 -7.40
C LYS A 94 25.51 29.39 -8.78
N ALA A 95 25.74 30.52 -9.43
CA ALA A 95 25.27 30.74 -10.80
C ALA A 95 25.96 29.76 -11.78
N TYR A 96 25.19 29.25 -12.75
CA TYR A 96 25.72 28.32 -13.75
C TYR A 96 26.74 28.99 -14.68
N THR A 97 27.86 28.32 -14.93
CA THR A 97 28.89 28.74 -15.88
C THR A 97 28.64 28.11 -17.26
N PRO A 98 28.26 28.89 -18.30
CA PRO A 98 28.03 28.34 -19.63
C PRO A 98 29.29 27.72 -20.23
N VAL A 99 29.13 26.56 -20.86
CA VAL A 99 30.19 25.83 -21.59
C VAL A 99 29.89 25.72 -23.08
N GLY A 100 28.73 26.22 -23.53
CA GLY A 100 28.31 26.24 -24.92
C GLY A 100 27.33 25.12 -25.26
N GLY A 101 26.35 25.43 -26.12
CA GLY A 101 25.33 24.48 -26.57
C GLY A 101 24.11 24.36 -25.64
N GLU A 102 24.05 25.12 -24.55
CA GLU A 102 22.87 25.16 -23.69
C GLU A 102 21.65 25.75 -24.42
N LEU A 103 20.49 25.15 -24.20
CA LEU A 103 19.21 25.51 -24.83
C LEU A 103 19.24 25.48 -26.37
N SER A 104 20.24 24.83 -26.96
CA SER A 104 20.28 24.58 -28.41
C SER A 104 19.21 23.55 -28.79
N ALA A 105 18.62 23.74 -29.97
CA ALA A 105 17.75 22.74 -30.58
C ALA A 105 18.55 21.44 -30.79
N GLY A 106 18.03 20.33 -30.29
CA GLY A 106 18.69 19.02 -30.42
C GLY A 106 18.39 18.36 -31.76
N VAL A 107 18.70 17.06 -31.85
CA VAL A 107 18.30 16.25 -32.99
C VAL A 107 16.79 15.99 -32.91
N PRO A 108 16.01 16.34 -33.94
CA PRO A 108 14.57 16.11 -33.93
C PRO A 108 14.23 14.62 -34.01
N GLY A 109 13.07 14.24 -33.47
CA GLY A 109 12.54 12.87 -33.55
C GLY A 109 13.08 11.93 -32.47
N ASN A 110 12.72 10.65 -32.59
CA ASN A 110 13.08 9.62 -31.60
C ASN A 110 14.59 9.42 -31.51
N GLN A 111 15.10 9.23 -30.29
CA GLN A 111 16.52 9.04 -30.03
C GLN A 111 16.77 7.75 -29.24
N PRO A 112 17.95 7.12 -29.40
CA PRO A 112 18.40 6.09 -28.47
C PRO A 112 18.78 6.72 -27.12
N ALA A 113 18.41 6.06 -26.04
CA ALA A 113 18.68 6.43 -24.65
C ALA A 113 19.34 5.26 -23.93
N ALA A 114 20.55 5.45 -23.44
CA ALA A 114 21.23 4.49 -22.57
C ALA A 114 21.22 5.01 -21.12
N ALA A 115 21.05 4.15 -20.12
CA ALA A 115 21.16 4.58 -18.73
C ALA A 115 22.53 5.24 -18.47
N SER A 116 22.54 6.38 -17.78
CA SER A 116 23.79 7.05 -17.42
C SER A 116 24.49 6.30 -16.29
N THR A 117 25.82 6.20 -16.39
CA THR A 117 26.68 5.61 -15.35
C THR A 117 27.42 6.67 -14.54
N SER A 118 27.16 7.96 -14.79
CA SER A 118 27.85 9.05 -14.11
C SER A 118 27.47 9.10 -12.63
N LYS A 119 28.46 9.25 -11.76
CA LYS A 119 28.24 9.52 -10.33
C LYS A 119 27.79 10.96 -10.13
N ILE A 120 26.89 11.23 -9.20
CA ILE A 120 26.32 12.56 -8.99
C ILE A 120 26.58 13.00 -7.56
N TYR A 121 27.10 14.21 -7.40
CA TYR A 121 27.41 14.80 -6.10
C TYR A 121 26.67 16.12 -5.93
N LEU A 122 25.91 16.25 -4.84
CA LEU A 122 25.27 17.49 -4.42
C LEU A 122 26.00 18.03 -3.19
N ASN A 123 26.63 19.21 -3.33
CA ASN A 123 27.47 19.78 -2.26
C ASN A 123 28.54 18.79 -1.74
N GLY A 124 29.12 17.98 -2.62
CA GLY A 124 30.12 16.96 -2.28
C GLY A 124 29.55 15.64 -1.75
N ASN A 125 28.27 15.56 -1.42
CA ASN A 125 27.61 14.30 -1.03
C ASN A 125 27.09 13.56 -2.25
N GLN A 126 27.40 12.26 -2.36
CA GLN A 126 26.89 11.46 -3.47
C GLN A 126 25.37 11.26 -3.33
N ILE A 127 24.63 11.49 -4.41
CA ILE A 127 23.18 11.28 -4.50
C ILE A 127 22.85 10.39 -5.70
N SER A 128 21.65 9.82 -5.74
CA SER A 128 21.12 9.06 -6.87
C SER A 128 20.06 9.89 -7.59
N LEU A 129 20.19 10.07 -8.90
CA LEU A 129 19.15 10.65 -9.76
C LEU A 129 19.02 9.77 -11.01
N THR A 130 17.81 9.55 -11.51
CA THR A 130 17.62 8.78 -12.75
C THR A 130 18.04 9.62 -13.95
N ALA A 131 18.93 9.07 -14.78
CA ALA A 131 19.50 9.77 -15.92
C ALA A 131 19.75 8.87 -17.12
N TYR A 132 19.61 9.44 -18.32
CA TYR A 132 19.89 8.79 -19.59
C TYR A 132 20.88 9.61 -20.42
N GLN A 133 21.75 8.91 -21.14
CA GLN A 133 22.58 9.46 -22.20
C GLN A 133 21.79 9.46 -23.51
N ILE A 134 21.48 10.66 -24.01
CA ILE A 134 20.74 10.87 -25.26
C ILE A 134 21.51 11.87 -26.10
N GLY A 135 21.92 11.47 -27.32
CA GLY A 135 22.67 12.34 -28.22
C GLY A 135 23.99 12.88 -27.62
N GLY A 136 24.63 12.12 -26.72
CA GLY A 136 25.89 12.50 -26.06
C GLY A 136 25.75 13.44 -24.86
N TYR A 137 24.53 13.70 -24.39
CA TYR A 137 24.27 14.51 -23.20
C TYR A 137 23.54 13.72 -22.11
N ASN A 138 23.77 14.10 -20.86
CA ASN A 138 23.03 13.58 -19.71
C ASN A 138 21.67 14.29 -19.56
N TYR A 139 20.60 13.54 -19.72
CA TYR A 139 19.22 13.95 -19.47
C TYR A 139 18.73 13.37 -18.16
N PHE A 140 18.11 14.19 -17.33
CA PHE A 140 17.64 13.83 -16.00
C PHE A 140 16.15 14.09 -15.89
N LYS A 141 15.46 13.28 -15.10
CA LYS A 141 14.06 13.51 -14.75
C LYS A 141 13.93 14.86 -14.06
N LEU A 142 13.08 15.75 -14.58
CA LEU A 142 12.97 17.13 -14.08
C LEU A 142 12.65 17.20 -12.59
N ARG A 143 11.75 16.32 -12.13
CA ARG A 143 11.33 16.27 -10.72
C ARG A 143 12.46 15.85 -9.78
N ASP A 144 13.36 14.96 -10.22
CA ASP A 144 14.53 14.57 -9.44
C ASP A 144 15.49 15.76 -9.27
N ILE A 145 15.67 16.58 -10.32
CA ILE A 145 16.42 17.84 -10.23
C ILE A 145 15.70 18.82 -9.29
N GLY A 146 14.38 18.93 -9.42
CA GLY A 146 13.53 19.76 -8.55
C GLY A 146 13.70 19.40 -7.09
N ALA A 147 13.69 18.11 -6.74
CA ALA A 147 13.94 17.62 -5.39
C ALA A 147 15.35 17.95 -4.89
N ALA A 148 16.37 17.70 -5.72
CA ALA A 148 17.77 17.92 -5.32
C ALA A 148 18.12 19.41 -5.12
N ILE A 149 17.58 20.29 -5.96
CA ILE A 149 17.83 21.75 -5.90
C ILE A 149 16.77 22.49 -5.07
N ASN A 150 15.67 21.81 -4.76
CA ASN A 150 14.53 22.28 -3.98
C ASN A 150 13.73 23.41 -4.65
N PHE A 151 13.28 23.20 -5.91
CA PHE A 151 12.35 24.09 -6.62
C PHE A 151 11.04 23.37 -6.96
N GLY A 152 9.94 24.11 -7.03
CA GLY A 152 8.61 23.57 -7.37
C GLY A 152 8.52 23.15 -8.84
N VAL A 153 7.87 22.02 -9.09
CA VAL A 153 7.57 21.51 -10.44
C VAL A 153 6.11 21.09 -10.49
N THR A 154 5.32 21.71 -11.36
CA THR A 154 3.89 21.41 -11.54
C THR A 154 3.64 21.04 -13.00
N TYR A 155 2.94 19.95 -13.24
CA TYR A 155 2.46 19.59 -14.58
C TYR A 155 0.96 19.92 -14.70
N HIS A 156 0.61 20.65 -15.77
CA HIS A 156 -0.74 21.04 -16.11
C HIS A 156 -1.26 20.19 -17.27
N PRO A 157 -1.97 19.08 -17.01
CA PRO A 157 -2.39 18.15 -18.07
C PRO A 157 -3.32 18.81 -19.10
N GLY A 158 -4.23 19.70 -18.66
CA GLY A 158 -5.19 20.36 -19.55
C GLY A 158 -4.56 21.28 -20.61
N THR A 159 -3.34 21.77 -20.38
CA THR A 159 -2.61 22.62 -21.33
C THR A 159 -1.30 21.99 -21.81
N ASN A 160 -1.00 20.75 -21.42
CA ASN A 160 0.29 20.09 -21.62
C ASN A 160 1.48 21.03 -21.28
N ALA A 161 1.41 21.68 -20.12
CA ALA A 161 2.41 22.66 -19.68
C ALA A 161 3.12 22.20 -18.40
N ILE A 162 4.38 22.62 -18.23
CA ILE A 162 5.19 22.39 -17.05
C ILE A 162 5.59 23.75 -16.50
N ASP A 163 5.23 24.01 -15.25
CA ASP A 163 5.69 25.17 -14.51
C ASP A 163 6.81 24.79 -13.56
N VAL A 164 7.91 25.53 -13.64
CA VAL A 164 9.02 25.50 -12.68
C VAL A 164 8.97 26.78 -11.86
N ASP A 165 8.70 26.66 -10.57
CA ASP A 165 8.63 27.77 -9.63
C ASP A 165 9.85 27.73 -8.69
N THR A 166 10.73 28.71 -8.88
CA THR A 166 11.94 28.86 -8.06
C THR A 166 11.70 29.62 -6.74
N SER A 167 10.50 30.17 -6.54
CA SER A 167 10.10 30.74 -5.26
C SER A 167 9.52 29.69 -4.30
N ALA A 168 9.00 28.59 -4.85
CA ALA A 168 8.49 27.45 -4.10
C ALA A 168 9.60 26.44 -3.74
N ALA A 169 9.41 25.73 -2.63
CA ALA A 169 10.15 24.51 -2.33
C ALA A 169 9.63 23.36 -3.21
N TYR A 170 10.46 22.35 -3.46
CA TYR A 170 9.98 21.12 -4.06
C TYR A 170 9.02 20.44 -3.10
N SER A 171 7.79 20.20 -3.57
CA SER A 171 6.95 19.14 -3.04
C SER A 171 6.99 18.00 -4.04
N ALA A 172 7.18 16.78 -3.55
CA ALA A 172 6.83 15.65 -4.38
C ALA A 172 5.35 15.81 -4.70
N GLU A 173 4.99 15.82 -5.99
CA GLU A 173 3.62 15.48 -6.33
C GLU A 173 3.42 14.06 -5.82
N THR A 174 2.84 13.92 -4.63
CA THR A 174 2.03 12.76 -4.35
C THR A 174 1.01 12.77 -5.45
N SER A 175 1.05 11.78 -6.35
CA SER A 175 -0.09 11.56 -7.21
C SER A 175 -1.29 11.39 -6.28
N ASN A 176 -2.13 12.42 -6.19
CA ASN A 176 -3.43 12.31 -5.54
C ASN A 176 -4.37 11.44 -6.39
N ALA A 177 -3.95 11.02 -7.60
CA ALA A 177 -4.70 10.07 -8.40
C ALA A 177 -4.91 8.81 -7.56
N GLY A 178 -6.18 8.42 -7.44
CA GLY A 178 -6.58 7.33 -6.59
C GLY A 178 -7.10 7.72 -5.22
N PHE A 179 -7.09 9.00 -4.83
CA PHE A 179 -7.65 9.47 -3.56
C PHE A 179 -8.71 10.56 -3.80
N PHE A 180 -9.61 10.75 -2.83
CA PHE A 180 -10.58 11.84 -2.90
C PHE A 180 -9.89 13.20 -2.73
N ASP A 181 -10.23 14.16 -3.58
CA ASP A 181 -9.76 15.54 -3.50
C ASP A 181 -10.95 16.48 -3.27
N PRO A 182 -11.13 17.02 -2.05
CA PRO A 182 -12.25 17.90 -1.74
C PRO A 182 -12.22 19.24 -2.50
N THR A 183 -11.13 19.57 -3.18
CA THR A 183 -11.01 20.79 -3.99
C THR A 183 -11.51 20.61 -5.42
N VAL A 184 -11.74 19.37 -5.86
CA VAL A 184 -12.27 19.04 -7.19
C VAL A 184 -13.79 19.13 -7.18
N ASP A 185 -14.34 19.84 -8.17
CA ASP A 185 -15.79 19.84 -8.43
C ASP A 185 -16.15 18.69 -9.38
N TYR A 186 -16.34 17.51 -8.80
CA TYR A 186 -16.67 16.27 -9.52
C TYR A 186 -17.95 16.37 -10.36
N THR A 187 -18.85 17.32 -10.06
CA THR A 187 -20.08 17.53 -10.84
C THR A 187 -19.82 18.10 -12.24
N LYS A 188 -18.61 18.60 -12.49
CA LYS A 188 -18.18 19.09 -13.81
C LYS A 188 -17.59 17.99 -14.69
N HIS A 189 -17.33 16.82 -14.13
CA HIS A 189 -16.81 15.66 -14.83
C HIS A 189 -17.98 14.81 -15.36
N PRO A 190 -17.73 13.88 -16.31
CA PRO A 190 -18.73 12.89 -16.69
C PRO A 190 -19.29 12.16 -15.47
N ARG A 191 -20.58 11.87 -15.49
CA ARG A 191 -21.22 11.05 -14.46
C ARG A 191 -21.00 9.58 -14.83
N TYR A 192 -19.95 8.98 -14.26
CA TYR A 192 -19.54 7.61 -14.55
C TYR A 192 -20.49 6.59 -13.93
N LYS A 193 -20.75 5.48 -14.62
CA LYS A 193 -21.51 4.34 -14.12
C LYS A 193 -20.55 3.26 -13.63
N ILE A 194 -20.57 2.99 -12.33
CA ILE A 194 -19.73 1.95 -11.74
C ILE A 194 -20.58 0.82 -11.19
N VAL A 195 -20.08 -0.41 -11.35
CA VAL A 195 -20.72 -1.61 -10.81
C VAL A 195 -19.80 -2.29 -9.81
N TYR A 196 -20.33 -2.59 -8.63
CA TYR A 196 -19.69 -3.46 -7.67
C TYR A 196 -20.19 -4.90 -7.85
N LEU A 197 -19.29 -5.80 -8.26
CA LEU A 197 -19.59 -7.24 -8.35
C LEU A 197 -18.98 -7.98 -7.17
N MET A 198 -19.80 -8.78 -6.52
CA MET A 198 -19.43 -9.58 -5.35
C MET A 198 -19.60 -11.06 -5.65
N ILE A 199 -18.63 -11.88 -5.23
CA ILE A 199 -18.77 -13.33 -5.32
C ILE A 199 -19.83 -13.83 -4.35
N SER A 200 -19.97 -13.24 -3.17
CA SER A 200 -20.95 -13.63 -2.15
C SER A 200 -21.60 -12.42 -1.48
N SER A 201 -22.46 -12.66 -0.50
CA SER A 201 -23.14 -11.63 0.29
C SER A 201 -22.86 -11.84 1.78
N GLY A 202 -23.13 -10.81 2.57
CA GLY A 202 -22.95 -10.84 4.01
C GLY A 202 -22.65 -9.46 4.57
N THR A 203 -22.70 -9.31 5.89
CA THR A 203 -22.61 -8.02 6.58
C THR A 203 -21.39 -7.20 6.18
N LEU A 204 -20.24 -7.84 5.93
CA LEU A 204 -19.03 -7.15 5.46
C LEU A 204 -19.19 -6.61 4.04
N TYR A 205 -19.76 -7.40 3.12
CA TYR A 205 -20.05 -6.96 1.76
C TYR A 205 -21.08 -5.83 1.74
N ASP A 206 -22.10 -5.90 2.59
CA ASP A 206 -23.11 -4.83 2.72
C ASP A 206 -22.47 -3.53 3.23
N ALA A 207 -21.59 -3.62 4.23
CA ALA A 207 -20.86 -2.46 4.77
C ALA A 207 -19.89 -1.86 3.74
N MET A 208 -19.23 -2.70 2.94
CA MET A 208 -18.37 -2.28 1.84
C MET A 208 -19.17 -1.63 0.71
N SER A 209 -20.28 -2.25 0.28
CA SER A 209 -21.18 -1.70 -0.74
C SER A 209 -21.69 -0.32 -0.34
N LYS A 210 -22.15 -0.16 0.90
CA LYS A 210 -22.56 1.15 1.46
C LYS A 210 -21.43 2.18 1.37
N SER A 211 -20.21 1.82 1.77
CA SER A 211 -19.04 2.71 1.72
C SER A 211 -18.67 3.09 0.29
N TYR A 212 -18.73 2.13 -0.65
CA TYR A 212 -18.50 2.39 -2.07
C TYR A 212 -19.56 3.33 -2.66
N ASN A 213 -20.85 3.10 -2.35
CA ASN A 213 -21.93 3.96 -2.81
C ASN A 213 -21.74 5.40 -2.30
N ASN A 214 -21.43 5.59 -1.02
CA ASN A 214 -21.21 6.92 -0.47
C ASN A 214 -20.04 7.65 -1.16
N TRP A 215 -18.93 6.96 -1.44
CA TRP A 215 -17.81 7.54 -2.19
C TRP A 215 -18.16 7.81 -3.65
N ALA A 216 -18.90 6.91 -4.29
CA ALA A 216 -19.40 7.09 -5.65
C ALA A 216 -20.24 8.36 -5.75
N ASP A 217 -21.16 8.58 -4.81
CA ASP A 217 -21.97 9.80 -4.72
C ASP A 217 -21.09 11.05 -4.58
N ARG A 218 -20.06 11.02 -3.72
CA ARG A 218 -19.13 12.14 -3.55
C ARG A 218 -18.29 12.43 -4.80
N MET A 219 -17.99 11.41 -5.61
CA MET A 219 -17.22 11.53 -6.84
C MET A 219 -18.10 11.64 -8.10
N ASN A 220 -19.40 11.92 -7.95
CA ASN A 220 -20.36 12.07 -9.05
C ASN A 220 -20.46 10.82 -9.96
N CYS A 221 -20.52 9.63 -9.36
CA CYS A 221 -20.74 8.37 -10.06
C CYS A 221 -22.14 7.80 -9.77
N ASP A 222 -22.75 7.15 -10.77
CA ASP A 222 -23.89 6.25 -10.57
C ASP A 222 -23.39 4.89 -10.12
N TYR A 223 -23.94 4.39 -9.02
CA TYR A 223 -23.52 3.14 -8.38
C TYR A 223 -24.58 2.05 -8.51
N THR A 224 -24.14 0.81 -8.71
CA THR A 224 -24.99 -0.39 -8.63
C THR A 224 -24.16 -1.54 -8.09
N ASP A 225 -24.72 -2.35 -7.20
CA ASP A 225 -24.09 -3.56 -6.70
C ASP A 225 -24.83 -4.82 -7.16
N TRP A 226 -24.11 -5.93 -7.24
CA TRP A 226 -24.66 -7.22 -7.62
C TRP A 226 -23.84 -8.37 -7.06
N THR A 227 -24.50 -9.46 -6.65
CA THR A 227 -23.84 -10.64 -6.06
C THR A 227 -24.08 -11.93 -6.85
N ALA A 228 -23.01 -12.68 -7.07
CA ALA A 228 -23.01 -13.94 -7.79
C ALA A 228 -23.46 -15.14 -6.94
N ASN A 229 -23.73 -14.94 -5.64
CA ASN A 229 -24.19 -16.01 -4.73
C ASN A 229 -23.30 -17.27 -4.78
N ALA A 230 -21.99 -17.06 -4.77
CA ALA A 230 -20.91 -18.04 -4.85
C ALA A 230 -20.81 -18.81 -6.18
N ASP A 231 -21.44 -18.32 -7.25
CA ASP A 231 -21.35 -18.89 -8.59
C ASP A 231 -20.27 -18.19 -9.42
N LEU A 232 -19.17 -18.91 -9.70
CA LEU A 232 -18.01 -18.39 -10.44
C LEU A 232 -18.32 -18.09 -11.91
N ASP A 233 -19.14 -18.92 -12.55
CA ASP A 233 -19.49 -18.76 -13.96
C ASP A 233 -20.42 -17.57 -14.12
N LEU A 234 -21.43 -17.48 -13.25
CA LEU A 234 -22.37 -16.37 -13.23
C LEU A 234 -21.67 -15.03 -12.93
N TYR A 235 -20.61 -15.02 -12.10
CA TYR A 235 -19.80 -13.82 -11.87
C TYR A 235 -19.20 -13.29 -13.18
N ILE A 236 -18.57 -14.18 -13.97
CA ILE A 236 -17.95 -13.81 -15.25
C ILE A 236 -19.00 -13.41 -16.30
N GLU A 237 -20.10 -14.15 -16.41
CA GLU A 237 -21.20 -13.81 -17.32
C GLU A 237 -21.80 -12.43 -16.99
N THR A 238 -21.94 -12.12 -15.70
CA THR A 238 -22.48 -10.84 -15.23
C THR A 238 -21.52 -9.69 -15.49
N LEU A 239 -20.21 -9.89 -15.29
CA LEU A 239 -19.18 -8.91 -15.66
C LEU A 239 -19.27 -8.56 -17.14
N GLN A 240 -19.36 -9.55 -18.02
CA GLN A 240 -19.53 -9.32 -19.46
C GLN A 240 -20.85 -8.64 -19.79
N THR A 241 -21.93 -9.01 -19.10
CA THR A 241 -23.26 -8.42 -19.30
C THR A 241 -23.26 -6.93 -18.98
N TYR A 242 -22.71 -6.53 -17.83
CA TYR A 242 -22.62 -5.11 -17.47
C TYR A 242 -21.68 -4.34 -18.41
N ALA A 243 -20.58 -4.95 -18.84
CA ALA A 243 -19.71 -4.33 -19.84
C ALA A 243 -20.46 -4.01 -21.14
N ILE A 244 -21.29 -4.94 -21.64
CA ILE A 244 -22.14 -4.73 -22.83
C ILE A 244 -23.21 -3.65 -22.60
N GLN A 245 -23.69 -3.48 -21.35
CA GLN A 245 -24.64 -2.42 -20.99
C GLN A 245 -24.02 -1.02 -20.96
N GLY A 246 -22.71 -0.89 -21.18
CA GLY A 246 -22.02 0.39 -21.28
C GLY A 246 -21.81 1.05 -19.92
N ILE A 247 -21.36 0.27 -18.93
CA ILE A 247 -20.80 0.82 -17.70
C ILE A 247 -19.39 1.37 -17.95
N ASP A 248 -18.90 2.22 -17.06
CA ASP A 248 -17.60 2.89 -17.18
C ASP A 248 -16.50 2.21 -16.36
N GLY A 249 -16.85 1.47 -15.29
CA GLY A 249 -15.85 0.80 -14.47
C GLY A 249 -16.40 -0.19 -13.46
N PHE A 250 -15.52 -1.08 -12.98
CA PHE A 250 -15.86 -2.11 -12.01
C PHE A 250 -15.13 -1.98 -10.67
N LEU A 251 -15.85 -2.27 -9.60
CA LEU A 251 -15.31 -2.68 -8.31
C LEU A 251 -15.54 -4.19 -8.19
N LEU A 252 -14.50 -4.96 -7.88
CA LEU A 252 -14.57 -6.43 -7.99
C LEU A 252 -14.12 -7.12 -6.71
N ASP A 253 -15.03 -7.84 -6.06
CA ASP A 253 -14.73 -8.83 -5.03
C ASP A 253 -14.99 -10.23 -5.59
N ALA A 254 -14.02 -10.73 -6.35
CA ALA A 254 -14.06 -12.05 -6.97
C ALA A 254 -13.41 -13.13 -6.10
N ASP A 255 -13.66 -14.39 -6.43
CA ASP A 255 -12.78 -15.47 -5.99
C ASP A 255 -11.37 -15.26 -6.56
N LEU A 256 -10.33 -15.59 -5.78
CA LEU A 256 -8.92 -15.38 -6.15
C LEU A 256 -8.57 -16.02 -7.49
N SER A 257 -9.17 -17.16 -7.82
CA SER A 257 -8.91 -17.89 -9.07
C SER A 257 -9.44 -17.18 -10.33
N LEU A 258 -10.36 -16.21 -10.17
CA LEU A 258 -10.98 -15.51 -11.30
C LEU A 258 -10.17 -14.31 -11.79
N TYR A 259 -9.25 -13.77 -10.99
CA TYR A 259 -8.54 -12.54 -11.33
C TYR A 259 -7.77 -12.57 -12.66
N PRO A 260 -7.05 -13.66 -13.03
CA PRO A 260 -6.42 -13.76 -14.34
C PRO A 260 -7.42 -13.65 -15.50
N ARG A 261 -8.61 -14.25 -15.35
CA ARG A 261 -9.67 -14.20 -16.37
C ARG A 261 -10.36 -12.84 -16.40
N ILE A 262 -10.58 -12.22 -15.25
CA ILE A 262 -11.10 -10.85 -15.14
C ILE A 262 -10.20 -9.90 -15.89
N GLU A 263 -8.88 -9.95 -15.64
CA GLU A 263 -7.89 -9.07 -16.28
C GLU A 263 -7.85 -9.25 -17.81
N GLU A 264 -8.02 -10.47 -18.31
CA GLU A 264 -8.13 -10.73 -19.75
C GLU A 264 -9.37 -10.04 -20.35
N ILE A 265 -10.54 -10.24 -19.73
CA ILE A 265 -11.81 -9.70 -20.22
C ILE A 265 -11.82 -8.17 -20.16
N THR A 266 -11.44 -7.57 -19.03
CA THR A 266 -11.49 -6.12 -18.84
C THR A 266 -10.51 -5.39 -19.76
N LYS A 267 -9.36 -6.00 -20.07
CA LYS A 267 -8.43 -5.49 -21.10
C LYS A 267 -9.01 -5.57 -22.51
N GLU A 268 -9.63 -6.69 -22.88
CA GLU A 268 -10.26 -6.83 -24.21
C GLU A 268 -11.38 -5.81 -24.41
N LEU A 269 -12.16 -5.56 -23.35
CA LEU A 269 -13.29 -4.64 -23.36
C LEU A 269 -12.89 -3.18 -23.08
N ASN A 270 -11.63 -2.94 -22.71
CA ASN A 270 -11.09 -1.64 -22.31
C ASN A 270 -11.92 -0.96 -21.21
N ILE A 271 -12.25 -1.71 -20.16
CA ILE A 271 -13.01 -1.22 -18.99
C ILE A 271 -12.10 -1.19 -17.76
N PRO A 272 -11.88 -0.01 -17.16
CA PRO A 272 -11.19 0.14 -15.88
C PRO A 272 -11.83 -0.69 -14.76
N TRP A 273 -11.00 -1.20 -13.85
CA TRP A 273 -11.48 -1.90 -12.67
C TRP A 273 -10.55 -1.71 -11.48
N MET A 274 -11.07 -1.94 -10.28
CA MET A 274 -10.29 -2.08 -9.05
C MET A 274 -10.77 -3.31 -8.28
N SER A 275 -9.83 -4.03 -7.69
CA SER A 275 -10.15 -5.07 -6.71
C SER A 275 -10.71 -4.45 -5.43
N GLY A 276 -11.63 -5.16 -4.79
CA GLY A 276 -12.15 -4.81 -3.47
C GLY A 276 -11.20 -5.24 -2.36
N MET A 277 -11.60 -6.28 -1.62
CA MET A 277 -10.92 -6.79 -0.43
C MET A 277 -9.82 -7.81 -0.74
N ALA A 278 -9.84 -8.45 -1.91
CA ALA A 278 -8.91 -9.49 -2.29
C ALA A 278 -7.86 -8.99 -3.29
N ALA A 279 -6.58 -9.26 -3.02
CA ALA A 279 -5.49 -8.87 -3.91
C ALA A 279 -5.54 -9.67 -5.23
N PRO A 280 -5.54 -8.99 -6.39
CA PRO A 280 -5.59 -9.65 -7.70
C PRO A 280 -4.22 -10.17 -8.10
N GLN A 281 -4.06 -11.48 -8.05
CA GLN A 281 -2.78 -12.15 -8.33
C GLN A 281 -2.89 -13.15 -9.49
N ASP A 282 -1.76 -13.41 -10.15
CA ASP A 282 -1.63 -14.54 -11.07
C ASP A 282 -1.27 -15.83 -10.33
N ASP A 283 -1.14 -16.93 -11.08
CA ASP A 283 -0.77 -18.25 -10.56
C ASP A 283 0.62 -18.29 -9.87
N SER A 284 1.47 -17.29 -10.11
CA SER A 284 2.77 -17.16 -9.43
C SER A 284 2.68 -16.38 -8.11
N GLY A 285 1.52 -15.80 -7.80
CA GLY A 285 1.29 -14.89 -6.68
C GLY A 285 1.71 -13.45 -6.97
N ALA A 286 2.11 -13.13 -8.21
CA ALA A 286 2.46 -11.77 -8.58
C ALA A 286 1.18 -10.94 -8.78
N LEU A 287 1.20 -9.70 -8.31
CA LEU A 287 0.09 -8.78 -8.45
C LEU A 287 -0.13 -8.45 -9.93
N ILE A 288 -1.37 -8.55 -10.42
CA ILE A 288 -1.72 -8.26 -11.83
C ILE A 288 -2.41 -6.92 -12.05
N HIS A 289 -2.82 -6.25 -10.97
CA HIS A 289 -3.49 -4.94 -10.98
C HIS A 289 -3.29 -4.24 -9.62
N PRO A 290 -3.30 -2.89 -9.50
CA PRO A 290 -3.26 -2.22 -8.20
C PRO A 290 -4.34 -2.70 -7.23
N THR A 291 -3.99 -2.69 -5.95
CA THR A 291 -4.86 -3.18 -4.87
C THR A 291 -4.71 -2.37 -3.60
N VAL A 292 -5.74 -2.42 -2.76
CA VAL A 292 -5.75 -1.86 -1.42
C VAL A 292 -5.87 -3.01 -0.43
N VAL A 293 -5.01 -3.05 0.59
CA VAL A 293 -4.97 -4.13 1.59
C VAL A 293 -4.72 -3.58 2.99
N PHE A 294 -4.73 -4.48 3.98
CA PHE A 294 -4.26 -4.21 5.33
C PHE A 294 -2.87 -4.82 5.58
N ASP A 295 -2.08 -4.15 6.40
CA ASP A 295 -0.87 -4.74 6.98
C ASP A 295 -1.24 -5.65 8.17
N ASN A 296 -1.60 -6.88 7.85
CA ASN A 296 -2.09 -7.85 8.82
C ASN A 296 -1.04 -8.24 9.87
N ALA A 297 0.23 -8.31 9.49
CA ALA A 297 1.31 -8.57 10.45
C ALA A 297 1.42 -7.42 11.46
N ARG A 298 1.35 -6.18 10.98
CA ARG A 298 1.34 -4.99 11.85
C ARG A 298 0.10 -4.91 12.73
N MET A 299 -1.08 -5.31 12.25
CA MET A 299 -2.27 -5.44 13.10
C MET A 299 -2.02 -6.40 14.26
N GLY A 300 -1.39 -7.55 13.98
CA GLY A 300 -0.95 -8.50 15.01
C GLY A 300 0.00 -7.89 16.04
N VAL A 301 0.98 -7.11 15.57
CA VAL A 301 1.91 -6.36 16.44
C VAL A 301 1.16 -5.35 17.31
N GLN A 302 0.20 -4.60 16.74
CA GLN A 302 -0.60 -3.62 17.46
C GLN A 302 -1.48 -4.28 18.52
N MET A 303 -2.15 -5.38 18.18
CA MET A 303 -2.96 -6.16 19.12
C MET A 303 -2.12 -6.58 20.33
N ALA A 304 -1.03 -7.31 20.10
CA ALA A 304 -0.18 -7.84 21.16
C ALA A 304 0.45 -6.73 22.01
N SER A 305 0.95 -5.66 21.37
CA SER A 305 1.53 -4.52 22.10
C SER A 305 0.50 -3.87 23.02
N TRP A 306 -0.72 -3.66 22.52
CA TRP A 306 -1.78 -3.01 23.29
C TRP A 306 -2.22 -3.84 24.50
N VAL A 307 -2.47 -5.15 24.35
CA VAL A 307 -2.88 -6.00 25.49
C VAL A 307 -1.77 -6.15 26.52
N ILE A 308 -0.49 -6.16 26.10
CA ILE A 308 0.65 -6.20 27.01
C ILE A 308 0.73 -4.90 27.82
N ASP A 309 0.57 -3.75 27.17
CA ASP A 309 0.59 -2.45 27.86
C ASP A 309 -0.61 -2.26 28.77
N TYR A 310 -1.79 -2.73 28.36
CA TYR A 310 -2.98 -2.79 29.20
C TYR A 310 -2.74 -3.65 30.44
N ALA A 311 -2.18 -4.86 30.27
CA ALA A 311 -1.89 -5.78 31.36
C ALA A 311 -0.88 -5.19 32.36
N LYS A 312 0.18 -4.54 31.89
CA LYS A 312 1.17 -3.87 32.76
C LYS A 312 0.54 -2.76 33.61
N LYS A 313 -0.41 -2.00 33.05
CA LYS A 313 -1.13 -0.92 33.75
C LYS A 313 -2.14 -1.47 34.75
N THR A 314 -2.86 -2.53 34.36
CA THR A 314 -4.01 -3.05 35.12
C THR A 314 -3.59 -4.05 36.19
N TRP A 315 -2.56 -4.86 35.92
CA TRP A 315 -2.06 -5.91 36.80
C TRP A 315 -0.56 -5.76 37.06
N PRO A 316 -0.10 -4.65 37.67
CA PRO A 316 1.33 -4.35 37.83
C PRO A 316 2.10 -5.36 38.71
N ASN A 317 1.37 -6.15 39.50
CA ASN A 317 1.94 -7.17 40.40
C ASN A 317 1.82 -8.60 39.84
N ALA A 318 1.29 -8.79 38.64
CA ALA A 318 1.19 -10.12 38.02
C ALA A 318 2.59 -10.64 37.70
N ALA A 319 2.92 -11.84 38.16
CA ALA A 319 4.18 -12.48 37.82
C ALA A 319 4.15 -12.91 36.35
N ALA A 320 5.26 -12.72 35.61
CA ALA A 320 5.34 -13.10 34.20
C ALA A 320 4.98 -14.58 33.94
N SER A 321 5.32 -15.47 34.89
CA SER A 321 4.97 -16.90 34.85
C SER A 321 3.48 -17.20 34.98
N GLU A 322 2.67 -16.22 35.39
CA GLU A 322 1.21 -16.35 35.55
C GLU A 322 0.44 -15.69 34.40
N ILE A 323 1.15 -15.11 33.42
CA ILE A 323 0.57 -14.43 32.26
C ILE A 323 0.69 -15.34 31.04
N GLY A 324 -0.40 -15.44 30.28
CA GLY A 324 -0.44 -16.14 29.00
C GLY A 324 -1.08 -15.28 27.92
N MET A 325 -0.59 -15.43 26.70
CA MET A 325 -1.19 -14.83 25.51
C MET A 325 -1.89 -15.91 24.69
N LEU A 326 -3.16 -15.68 24.38
CA LEU A 326 -3.94 -16.51 23.46
C LEU A 326 -4.13 -15.75 22.15
N SER A 327 -3.50 -16.22 21.07
CA SER A 327 -3.79 -15.75 19.72
C SER A 327 -4.82 -16.68 19.11
N MET A 328 -5.98 -16.14 18.72
CA MET A 328 -6.92 -16.88 17.91
C MET A 328 -6.50 -16.75 16.45
N ASP A 329 -6.43 -17.87 15.75
CA ASP A 329 -5.89 -17.97 14.40
C ASP A 329 -6.88 -18.68 13.48
N PHE A 330 -6.63 -18.58 12.18
CA PHE A 330 -7.27 -19.41 11.17
C PHE A 330 -6.23 -19.75 10.12
N SER A 331 -5.42 -20.77 10.42
CA SER A 331 -4.09 -20.95 9.81
C SER A 331 -4.08 -21.15 8.29
N ILE A 332 -5.21 -21.60 7.72
CA ILE A 332 -5.35 -21.78 6.27
C ILE A 332 -5.59 -20.46 5.51
N VAL A 333 -5.86 -19.35 6.21
CA VAL A 333 -6.02 -18.01 5.62
C VAL A 333 -4.75 -17.20 5.88
N PRO A 334 -3.87 -16.99 4.87
CA PRO A 334 -2.55 -16.39 5.09
C PRO A 334 -2.57 -15.02 5.76
N VAL A 335 -3.56 -14.18 5.43
CA VAL A 335 -3.71 -12.84 6.02
C VAL A 335 -4.11 -12.89 7.50
N ILE A 336 -4.87 -13.89 7.93
CA ILE A 336 -5.21 -14.10 9.35
C ILE A 336 -3.98 -14.62 10.08
N HIS A 337 -3.30 -15.62 9.51
CA HIS A 337 -2.09 -16.18 10.09
C HIS A 337 -0.98 -15.14 10.28
N ALA A 338 -0.88 -14.16 9.36
CA ALA A 338 0.04 -13.03 9.50
C ALA A 338 -0.19 -12.24 10.80
N ARG A 339 -1.44 -12.08 11.26
CA ARG A 339 -1.76 -11.42 12.55
C ARG A 339 -1.18 -12.21 13.72
N THR A 340 -1.35 -13.53 13.72
CA THR A 340 -0.83 -14.43 14.75
C THR A 340 0.70 -14.39 14.81
N THR A 341 1.38 -14.40 13.66
CA THR A 341 2.85 -14.31 13.61
C THR A 341 3.36 -12.94 14.11
N GLY A 342 2.67 -11.85 13.75
CA GLY A 342 2.92 -10.51 14.28
C GLY A 342 2.80 -10.45 15.80
N ALA A 343 1.70 -10.97 16.36
CA ALA A 343 1.49 -11.03 17.80
C ALA A 343 2.56 -11.88 18.52
N GLN A 344 2.92 -13.04 17.93
CA GLN A 344 3.96 -13.91 18.47
C GLN A 344 5.33 -13.23 18.52
N SER A 345 5.65 -12.40 17.52
CA SER A 345 6.93 -11.67 17.48
C SER A 345 7.06 -10.71 18.68
N VAL A 346 5.97 -10.01 19.02
CA VAL A 346 5.89 -9.12 20.17
C VAL A 346 5.99 -9.91 21.47
N TRP A 347 5.27 -11.03 21.59
CA TRP A 347 5.35 -11.87 22.78
C TRP A 347 6.78 -12.34 23.07
N LYS A 348 7.49 -12.83 22.04
CA LYS A 348 8.89 -13.26 22.15
C LYS A 348 9.82 -12.13 22.60
N GLN A 349 9.52 -10.89 22.22
CA GLN A 349 10.30 -9.72 22.62
C GLN A 349 10.08 -9.35 24.10
N TYR A 350 8.84 -9.38 24.58
CA TYR A 350 8.50 -8.93 25.94
C TYR A 350 8.59 -10.03 27.00
N TYR A 351 8.33 -11.29 26.63
CA TYR A 351 8.30 -12.45 27.51
C TYR A 351 9.16 -13.61 26.97
N PRO A 352 10.47 -13.39 26.71
CA PRO A 352 11.32 -14.41 26.08
C PRO A 352 11.43 -15.70 26.92
N GLU A 353 11.45 -15.57 28.25
CA GLU A 353 11.50 -16.69 29.19
C GLU A 353 10.16 -17.44 29.32
N GLN A 354 9.05 -16.81 28.93
CA GLN A 354 7.70 -17.40 28.91
C GLN A 354 7.22 -17.62 27.48
N SER A 355 8.13 -17.92 26.55
CA SER A 355 7.78 -18.21 25.15
C SER A 355 6.76 -19.35 24.99
N ALA A 356 6.75 -20.31 25.91
CA ALA A 356 5.76 -21.40 25.97
C ALA A 356 4.36 -20.96 26.41
N HIS A 357 4.19 -19.74 26.93
CA HIS A 357 2.89 -19.17 27.32
C HIS A 357 2.23 -18.38 26.18
N PHE A 358 2.69 -18.58 24.95
CA PHE A 358 1.98 -18.15 23.75
C PHE A 358 1.18 -19.33 23.21
N PHE A 359 -0.14 -19.23 23.29
CA PHE A 359 -1.08 -20.26 22.90
C PHE A 359 -1.78 -19.86 21.60
N ILE A 360 -2.05 -20.83 20.74
CA ILE A 360 -2.78 -20.63 19.48
C ILE A 360 -4.10 -21.40 19.56
N ALA A 361 -5.20 -20.68 19.41
CA ALA A 361 -6.53 -21.25 19.17
C ALA A 361 -6.80 -21.21 17.67
N ASP A 362 -6.52 -22.31 16.96
CA ASP A 362 -6.73 -22.39 15.52
C ASP A 362 -8.19 -22.77 15.19
N GLY A 363 -8.91 -21.82 14.59
CA GLY A 363 -10.32 -21.92 14.21
C GLY A 363 -10.60 -22.87 13.06
N VAL A 364 -9.58 -23.39 12.38
CA VAL A 364 -9.72 -24.35 11.25
C VAL A 364 -10.51 -25.61 11.64
N VAL A 365 -10.57 -25.93 12.94
CA VAL A 365 -11.34 -27.08 13.47
C VAL A 365 -12.85 -26.84 13.53
N GLY A 366 -13.32 -25.61 13.30
CA GLY A 366 -14.72 -25.22 13.40
C GLY A 366 -15.12 -24.20 12.33
N THR A 367 -16.09 -23.36 12.68
CA THR A 367 -16.68 -22.34 11.81
C THR A 367 -16.24 -20.93 12.21
N LEU A 368 -16.46 -19.96 11.34
CA LEU A 368 -16.20 -18.54 11.63
C LEU A 368 -17.35 -17.96 12.45
N ASP A 369 -17.48 -18.40 13.70
CA ASP A 369 -18.53 -17.96 14.63
C ASP A 369 -18.06 -17.88 16.09
N SER A 370 -18.95 -17.33 16.93
CA SER A 370 -18.69 -17.09 18.34
C SER A 370 -18.58 -18.38 19.16
N ASP A 371 -19.30 -19.43 18.77
CA ASP A 371 -19.30 -20.71 19.48
C ASP A 371 -17.96 -21.43 19.32
N THR A 372 -17.38 -21.40 18.11
CA THR A 372 -16.04 -21.94 17.87
C THR A 372 -14.99 -21.18 18.69
N GLY A 373 -15.04 -19.84 18.70
CA GLY A 373 -14.16 -19.01 19.52
C GLY A 373 -14.28 -19.31 21.03
N TYR A 374 -15.51 -19.51 21.52
CA TYR A 374 -15.77 -19.89 22.92
C TYR A 374 -15.13 -21.23 23.28
N ASN A 375 -15.40 -22.27 22.48
CA ASN A 375 -14.95 -23.64 22.76
C ASN A 375 -13.41 -23.73 22.77
N LEU A 376 -12.75 -23.04 21.85
CA LEU A 376 -11.28 -23.01 21.78
C LEU A 376 -10.66 -22.28 22.98
N ALA A 377 -11.21 -21.13 23.36
CA ALA A 377 -10.72 -20.37 24.52
C ALA A 377 -10.90 -21.17 25.82
N GLU A 378 -12.09 -21.74 26.04
CA GLU A 378 -12.42 -22.52 27.23
C GLU A 378 -11.48 -23.72 27.41
N ALA A 379 -11.23 -24.48 26.34
CA ALA A 379 -10.33 -25.62 26.37
C ALA A 379 -8.90 -25.21 26.74
N ILE A 380 -8.40 -24.10 26.18
CA ILE A 380 -7.05 -23.59 26.47
C ILE A 380 -6.95 -23.09 27.91
N PHE A 381 -7.96 -22.40 28.43
CA PHE A 381 -8.00 -21.99 29.83
C PHE A 381 -7.93 -23.20 30.77
N ALA A 382 -8.74 -24.23 30.51
CA ALA A 382 -8.81 -25.44 31.33
C ALA A 382 -7.50 -26.24 31.33
N MET A 383 -6.79 -26.30 30.19
CA MET A 383 -5.50 -27.01 30.07
C MET A 383 -4.33 -26.27 30.74
N ASN A 384 -4.49 -24.98 31.07
CA ASN A 384 -3.41 -24.13 31.56
C ASN A 384 -3.75 -23.45 32.90
N PRO A 385 -4.06 -24.21 33.98
CA PRO A 385 -4.53 -23.65 35.25
C PRO A 385 -3.48 -22.78 35.99
N ASN A 386 -2.20 -22.85 35.59
CA ASN A 386 -1.14 -22.02 36.13
C ASN A 386 -1.17 -20.58 35.58
N ILE A 387 -1.84 -20.35 34.45
CA ILE A 387 -2.03 -19.02 33.87
C ILE A 387 -3.22 -18.36 34.56
N LYS A 388 -2.96 -17.24 35.23
CA LYS A 388 -3.95 -16.47 35.99
C LYS A 388 -4.48 -15.27 35.22
N TYR A 389 -3.71 -14.74 34.27
CA TYR A 389 -4.04 -13.56 33.48
C TYR A 389 -3.92 -13.87 31.99
N TRP A 390 -4.98 -13.56 31.23
CA TRP A 390 -5.08 -13.86 29.81
C TRP A 390 -5.10 -12.60 28.96
N LEU A 391 -4.17 -12.53 28.02
CA LEU A 391 -4.09 -11.49 26.98
C LEU A 391 -4.51 -12.15 25.68
N ILE A 392 -5.64 -11.75 25.12
CA ILE A 392 -6.23 -12.44 23.98
C ILE A 392 -6.21 -11.53 22.76
N CYS A 393 -5.60 -12.01 21.68
CA CYS A 393 -5.63 -11.38 20.36
C CYS A 393 -6.56 -12.21 19.48
N ALA A 394 -7.76 -11.70 19.21
CA ALA A 394 -8.73 -12.36 18.33
C ALA A 394 -8.59 -11.82 16.90
N PHE A 395 -8.74 -12.67 15.89
CA PHE A 395 -8.61 -12.20 14.51
C PHE A 395 -9.87 -11.49 13.99
N PHE A 396 -11.02 -11.60 14.66
CA PHE A 396 -12.25 -10.83 14.38
C PHE A 396 -13.28 -10.92 15.52
N ASP A 397 -14.34 -10.12 15.39
CA ASP A 397 -15.39 -9.88 16.39
C ASP A 397 -16.03 -11.14 16.99
N ASP A 398 -16.42 -12.13 16.17
CA ASP A 398 -17.14 -13.30 16.68
C ASP A 398 -16.28 -14.13 17.62
N TYR A 399 -15.01 -14.32 17.27
CA TYR A 399 -14.05 -15.05 18.09
C TYR A 399 -13.71 -14.26 19.36
N ALA A 400 -13.62 -12.93 19.27
CA ALA A 400 -13.46 -12.07 20.45
C ALA A 400 -14.65 -12.18 21.41
N SER A 401 -15.88 -12.15 20.87
CA SER A 401 -17.12 -12.37 21.59
C SER A 401 -17.17 -13.75 22.26
N GLY A 402 -16.76 -14.80 21.53
CA GLY A 402 -16.63 -16.16 22.06
C GLY A 402 -15.65 -16.24 23.22
N ALA A 403 -14.45 -15.65 23.06
CA ALA A 403 -13.43 -15.57 24.10
C ALA A 403 -13.94 -14.84 25.36
N ALA A 404 -14.68 -13.74 25.17
CA ALA A 404 -15.23 -12.96 26.27
C ALA A 404 -16.27 -13.77 27.07
N LYS A 405 -17.14 -14.51 26.38
CA LYS A 405 -18.09 -15.45 26.99
C LYS A 405 -17.37 -16.56 27.75
N ALA A 406 -16.29 -17.13 27.19
CA ALA A 406 -15.50 -18.18 27.85
C ALA A 406 -14.79 -17.66 29.11
N ALA A 407 -14.27 -16.43 29.06
CA ALA A 407 -13.67 -15.77 30.20
C ALA A 407 -14.70 -15.52 31.31
N ALA A 408 -15.92 -15.09 30.97
CA ALA A 408 -17.01 -14.91 31.92
C ALA A 408 -17.46 -16.23 32.55
N ALA A 409 -17.67 -17.27 31.75
CA ALA A 409 -18.04 -18.61 32.23
C ALA A 409 -16.98 -19.20 33.18
N SER A 410 -15.71 -18.85 32.96
CA SER A 410 -14.58 -19.30 33.78
C SER A 410 -14.30 -18.39 35.00
N GLY A 411 -15.10 -17.35 35.24
CA GLY A 411 -14.87 -16.39 36.34
C GLY A 411 -13.56 -15.61 36.21
N MET A 412 -13.14 -15.31 34.98
CA MET A 412 -11.88 -14.64 34.64
C MET A 412 -12.06 -13.28 33.97
N SER A 413 -13.28 -12.73 33.93
CA SER A 413 -13.55 -11.44 33.27
C SER A 413 -12.67 -10.28 33.75
N ASP A 414 -12.26 -10.29 35.02
CA ASP A 414 -11.39 -9.28 35.65
C ASP A 414 -9.88 -9.53 35.43
N ARG A 415 -9.54 -10.72 34.92
CA ARG A 415 -8.18 -11.19 34.65
C ARG A 415 -7.97 -11.58 33.19
N CYS A 416 -8.86 -11.14 32.33
CA CYS A 416 -8.80 -11.34 30.89
C CYS A 416 -8.95 -9.99 30.18
N VAL A 417 -8.09 -9.75 29.19
CA VAL A 417 -8.20 -8.62 28.29
C VAL A 417 -8.17 -9.15 26.86
N ILE A 418 -9.15 -8.76 26.06
CA ILE A 418 -9.29 -9.15 24.66
C ILE A 418 -9.21 -7.90 23.79
N ILE A 419 -8.44 -8.01 22.71
CA ILE A 419 -8.43 -7.11 21.56
C ILE A 419 -8.68 -7.93 20.30
N ASP A 420 -9.34 -7.34 19.31
CA ASP A 420 -9.59 -7.99 18.03
C ASP A 420 -9.22 -7.10 16.82
N VAL A 421 -9.55 -7.55 15.60
CA VAL A 421 -9.51 -6.75 14.38
C VAL A 421 -10.92 -6.70 13.79
N GLY A 422 -11.47 -5.50 13.60
CA GLY A 422 -12.84 -5.32 13.10
C GLY A 422 -13.61 -4.39 14.01
N GLY A 423 -14.07 -4.89 15.16
CA GLY A 423 -14.59 -4.11 16.28
C GLY A 423 -15.96 -3.49 16.09
N ALA A 424 -16.67 -3.78 14.99
CA ALA A 424 -18.00 -3.25 14.74
C ALA A 424 -19.03 -3.73 15.78
N ALA A 425 -18.96 -5.01 16.18
CA ALA A 425 -19.78 -5.55 17.26
C ALA A 425 -19.36 -5.00 18.63
N LEU A 426 -18.07 -4.69 18.82
CA LEU A 426 -17.59 -4.07 20.06
C LEU A 426 -18.15 -2.66 20.27
N VAL A 427 -18.22 -1.86 19.20
CA VAL A 427 -18.87 -0.54 19.24
C VAL A 427 -20.32 -0.67 19.70
N ASN A 428 -21.09 -1.60 19.10
CA ASN A 428 -22.47 -1.86 19.52
C ASN A 428 -22.57 -2.28 20.99
N ASN A 429 -21.63 -3.08 21.49
CA ASN A 429 -21.60 -3.48 22.90
C ASN A 429 -21.41 -2.25 23.80
N TRP A 430 -20.48 -1.34 23.45
CA TRP A 430 -20.27 -0.10 24.22
C TRP A 430 -21.46 0.85 24.18
N ASP A 431 -22.14 0.99 23.05
CA ASP A 431 -23.37 1.78 22.94
C ASP A 431 -24.50 1.25 23.83
N ASN A 432 -24.56 -0.07 23.99
CA ASN A 432 -25.50 -0.73 24.90
C ASN A 432 -25.03 -0.73 26.37
N GLY A 433 -23.91 -0.08 26.68
CA GLY A 433 -23.36 0.03 28.03
C GLY A 433 -22.73 -1.27 28.56
N GLU A 434 -22.42 -2.21 27.67
CA GLU A 434 -21.75 -3.45 28.06
C GLU A 434 -20.29 -3.21 28.45
N ASN A 435 -19.82 -3.98 29.43
CA ASN A 435 -18.45 -3.92 29.93
C ASN A 435 -17.90 -5.32 30.18
N SER A 436 -17.42 -5.97 29.12
CA SER A 436 -16.86 -7.32 29.14
C SER A 436 -15.32 -7.31 29.22
N SER A 437 -14.66 -8.47 29.11
CA SER A 437 -13.21 -8.55 28.96
C SER A 437 -12.71 -8.11 27.57
N TRP A 438 -13.60 -7.85 26.60
CA TRP A 438 -13.27 -7.27 25.30
C TRP A 438 -13.19 -5.75 25.41
N LYS A 439 -11.96 -5.23 25.37
CA LYS A 439 -11.63 -3.85 25.78
C LYS A 439 -11.19 -2.95 24.64
N ALA A 440 -10.80 -3.52 23.51
CA ALA A 440 -10.31 -2.75 22.38
C ALA A 440 -10.50 -3.51 21.06
N SER A 441 -10.36 -2.78 19.97
CA SER A 441 -10.22 -3.35 18.63
C SER A 441 -9.15 -2.58 17.87
N VAL A 442 -8.33 -3.29 17.07
CA VAL A 442 -7.65 -2.69 15.92
C VAL A 442 -8.71 -2.49 14.84
N PHE A 443 -9.30 -1.30 14.83
CA PHE A 443 -10.43 -0.97 13.99
C PHE A 443 -9.97 -0.55 12.59
N ALA A 444 -10.62 -1.17 11.60
CA ALA A 444 -10.43 -0.91 10.19
C ALA A 444 -11.73 -0.31 9.64
N SER A 445 -11.75 1.01 9.47
CA SER A 445 -12.91 1.70 8.91
C SER A 445 -13.11 1.33 7.44
N GLN A 446 -14.29 0.79 7.10
CA GLN A 446 -14.69 0.51 5.71
C GLN A 446 -14.73 1.79 4.88
N ALA A 447 -15.14 2.91 5.48
CA ALA A 447 -15.16 4.20 4.81
C ALA A 447 -13.76 4.66 4.38
N LEU A 448 -12.74 4.52 5.25
CA LEU A 448 -11.35 4.83 4.87
C LEU A 448 -10.75 3.79 3.93
N TYR A 449 -11.13 2.52 4.07
CA TYR A 449 -10.67 1.45 3.19
C TYR A 449 -11.18 1.60 1.76
N ALA A 450 -12.44 2.03 1.61
CA ALA A 450 -13.11 2.20 0.34
C ALA A 450 -12.62 3.42 -0.46
N GLU A 451 -12.15 4.48 0.20
CA GLU A 451 -11.71 5.73 -0.46
C GLU A 451 -10.69 5.45 -1.59
N PRO A 452 -9.53 4.82 -1.33
CA PRO A 452 -8.54 4.59 -2.37
C PRO A 452 -9.03 3.62 -3.46
N ILE A 453 -9.98 2.73 -3.15
CA ILE A 453 -10.51 1.79 -4.13
C ILE A 453 -11.38 2.53 -5.16
N VAL A 454 -12.35 3.32 -4.69
CA VAL A 454 -13.24 4.11 -5.56
C VAL A 454 -12.46 5.23 -6.25
N GLY A 455 -11.60 5.93 -5.51
CA GLY A 455 -10.72 6.96 -6.07
C GLY A 455 -9.77 6.39 -7.11
N GLY A 456 -9.25 5.17 -6.88
CA GLY A 456 -8.42 4.42 -7.82
C GLY A 456 -9.16 4.17 -9.12
N LEU A 457 -10.37 3.61 -9.03
CA LEU A 457 -11.21 3.37 -10.19
C LEU A 457 -11.53 4.69 -10.93
N TYR A 458 -11.89 5.74 -10.20
CA TYR A 458 -12.16 7.06 -10.76
C TYR A 458 -10.96 7.60 -11.55
N ALA A 459 -9.76 7.53 -10.99
CA ALA A 459 -8.55 7.98 -11.68
C ALA A 459 -8.27 7.22 -12.98
N LEU A 460 -8.58 5.91 -13.01
CA LEU A 460 -8.46 5.08 -14.20
C LEU A 460 -9.53 5.42 -15.25
N MET A 461 -10.79 5.66 -14.85
CA MET A 461 -11.88 6.07 -15.75
C MET A 461 -11.66 7.47 -16.35
N GLU A 462 -11.16 8.41 -15.55
CA GLU A 462 -10.80 9.76 -15.99
C GLU A 462 -9.53 9.75 -16.88
N GLY A 463 -8.71 8.70 -16.80
CA GLY A 463 -7.43 8.61 -17.51
C GLY A 463 -6.33 9.47 -16.90
N THR A 464 -6.48 9.89 -15.65
CA THR A 464 -5.42 10.60 -14.89
C THR A 464 -4.32 9.67 -14.42
N ALA A 465 -4.58 8.35 -14.40
CA ALA A 465 -3.60 7.30 -14.18
C ALA A 465 -3.91 6.06 -15.05
N THR A 466 -2.89 5.23 -15.30
CA THR A 466 -3.04 3.83 -15.70
C THR A 466 -2.82 2.92 -14.49
N PRO A 467 -3.13 1.62 -14.58
CA PRO A 467 -2.81 0.68 -13.49
C PRO A 467 -1.34 0.74 -13.05
N GLU A 468 -0.39 0.91 -13.97
CA GLU A 468 1.04 1.02 -13.66
C GLU A 468 1.46 2.36 -13.02
N THR A 469 0.70 3.42 -13.26
CA THR A 469 1.04 4.76 -12.74
C THR A 469 0.22 5.15 -11.53
N LEU A 470 -0.74 4.32 -11.12
CA LEU A 470 -1.55 4.53 -9.93
C LEU A 470 -0.70 4.26 -8.68
N TRP A 471 -0.56 5.27 -7.82
CA TRP A 471 0.24 5.23 -6.58
C TRP A 471 1.69 4.72 -6.74
N PRO A 472 2.54 5.41 -7.54
CA PRO A 472 3.89 4.92 -7.87
C PRO A 472 4.82 4.75 -6.66
N ASP A 473 4.53 5.44 -5.55
CA ASP A 473 5.28 5.34 -4.29
C ASP A 473 4.99 4.04 -3.53
N TRP A 474 3.86 3.39 -3.84
CA TRP A 474 3.41 2.14 -3.22
C TRP A 474 3.77 0.89 -4.03
N VAL A 475 4.60 1.04 -5.06
CA VAL A 475 5.15 -0.07 -5.85
C VAL A 475 6.45 -0.53 -5.20
N ASN A 476 6.52 -1.79 -4.77
CA ASN A 476 7.75 -2.36 -4.21
C ASN A 476 8.74 -2.73 -5.32
N LYS A 477 9.47 -1.72 -5.80
CA LYS A 477 10.45 -1.87 -6.89
C LYS A 477 11.56 -2.87 -6.56
N ASN A 478 11.89 -3.03 -5.29
CA ASN A 478 12.89 -3.99 -4.83
C ASN A 478 12.43 -5.46 -4.96
N ALA A 479 11.11 -5.71 -4.91
CA ALA A 479 10.52 -7.01 -5.19
C ALA A 479 10.27 -7.24 -6.69
N GLY A 480 10.50 -6.23 -7.53
CA GLY A 480 10.17 -6.28 -8.96
C GLY A 480 8.68 -6.09 -9.24
N ASP A 481 7.92 -5.57 -8.27
CA ASP A 481 6.48 -5.36 -8.43
C ASP A 481 6.20 -4.33 -9.52
N LYS A 482 5.17 -4.62 -10.31
CA LYS A 482 4.70 -3.72 -11.38
C LYS A 482 3.62 -2.75 -10.89
N TYR A 483 2.83 -3.16 -9.90
CA TYR A 483 1.64 -2.43 -9.46
C TYR A 483 1.70 -2.12 -7.96
N ALA A 484 0.93 -1.11 -7.57
CA ALA A 484 0.90 -0.62 -6.21
C ALA A 484 0.06 -1.51 -5.28
N THR A 485 0.53 -1.65 -4.04
CA THR A 485 -0.24 -2.23 -2.94
C THR A 485 -0.40 -1.17 -1.85
N ILE A 486 -1.54 -0.49 -1.82
CA ILE A 486 -1.84 0.49 -0.76
C ILE A 486 -2.13 -0.24 0.53
N GLN A 487 -1.49 0.18 1.61
CA GLN A 487 -1.89 -0.22 2.96
C GLN A 487 -2.75 0.89 3.57
N THR A 488 -3.90 0.54 4.11
CA THR A 488 -4.79 1.50 4.77
C THR A 488 -4.47 1.61 6.25
N PRO A 489 -4.67 2.80 6.86
CA PRO A 489 -4.44 2.96 8.28
C PRO A 489 -5.50 2.23 9.09
N VAL A 490 -5.09 1.80 10.28
CA VAL A 490 -5.97 1.28 11.31
C VAL A 490 -5.68 1.99 12.63
N ALA A 491 -6.68 2.04 13.50
CA ALA A 491 -6.56 2.65 14.82
C ALA A 491 -6.94 1.64 15.90
N VAL A 492 -6.27 1.70 17.05
CA VAL A 492 -6.78 0.99 18.22
C VAL A 492 -7.86 1.84 18.86
N ILE A 493 -9.10 1.34 18.81
CA ILE A 493 -10.23 1.96 19.50
C ILE A 493 -10.47 1.26 20.85
N THR A 494 -10.91 2.05 21.81
CA THR A 494 -11.32 1.65 23.16
C THR A 494 -12.62 2.38 23.49
N GLN A 495 -13.25 2.00 24.60
CA GLN A 495 -14.44 2.69 25.10
C GLN A 495 -14.23 4.20 25.30
N ASP A 496 -12.99 4.65 25.53
CA ASP A 496 -12.65 6.05 25.77
C ASP A 496 -12.52 6.89 24.49
N ASN A 497 -12.28 6.27 23.33
CA ASN A 497 -11.94 7.01 22.11
C ASN A 497 -12.73 6.59 20.85
N TYR A 498 -13.54 5.54 20.90
CA TYR A 498 -14.22 5.04 19.70
C TYR A 498 -15.15 6.08 19.08
N GLN A 499 -15.87 6.84 19.91
CA GLN A 499 -16.75 7.94 19.47
C GLN A 499 -15.97 9.00 18.70
N GLU A 500 -14.86 9.48 19.26
CA GLU A 500 -13.97 10.44 18.61
C GLU A 500 -13.38 9.91 17.29
N TYR A 501 -13.04 8.63 17.23
CA TYR A 501 -12.52 8.01 16.02
C TYR A 501 -13.57 7.94 14.92
N LEU A 502 -14.78 7.47 15.24
CA LEU A 502 -15.88 7.33 14.29
C LEU A 502 -16.33 8.70 13.77
N GLU A 503 -16.44 9.70 14.63
CA GLU A 503 -16.74 11.08 14.22
C GLU A 503 -15.63 11.73 13.39
N TRP A 504 -14.36 11.43 13.70
CA TRP A 504 -13.25 11.90 12.88
C TRP A 504 -13.29 11.28 11.48
N VAL A 505 -13.64 9.99 11.36
CA VAL A 505 -13.87 9.33 10.07
C VAL A 505 -14.97 10.08 9.31
N ASP A 506 -16.14 10.28 9.91
CA ASP A 506 -17.26 10.99 9.28
C ASP A 506 -16.90 12.41 8.86
N SER A 507 -16.19 13.16 9.72
CA SER A 507 -15.72 14.50 9.40
C SER A 507 -14.78 14.53 8.20
N TYR A 508 -13.92 13.52 8.04
CA TYR A 508 -13.02 13.44 6.89
C TYR A 508 -13.75 13.00 5.62
N THR A 509 -14.53 11.92 5.73
CA THR A 509 -15.23 11.31 4.60
C THR A 509 -16.43 12.13 4.16
N GLY A 510 -16.88 13.09 4.97
CA GLY A 510 -18.12 13.81 4.77
C GLY A 510 -19.36 12.91 4.87
N PHE A 511 -19.19 11.70 5.42
CA PHE A 511 -20.30 10.80 5.69
C PHE A 511 -21.03 11.24 6.97
N ASN A 512 -22.19 10.65 7.20
CA ASN A 512 -23.01 10.90 8.39
C ASN A 512 -23.56 9.55 8.88
N GLU A 513 -22.65 8.66 9.26
CA GLU A 513 -22.92 7.30 9.72
C GLU A 513 -22.84 7.19 11.25
N SER A 514 -22.00 8.02 11.84
CA SER A 514 -21.77 8.20 13.26
C SER A 514 -22.62 9.35 13.78
N ASN A 515 -22.96 9.33 15.07
CA ASN A 515 -23.75 10.40 15.69
C ASN A 515 -23.35 10.58 17.16
N TYR A 516 -22.05 10.72 17.39
CA TYR A 516 -21.44 10.95 18.68
C TYR A 516 -20.95 12.41 18.81
N PRO A 517 -20.66 12.87 20.03
CA PRO A 517 -19.94 14.12 20.22
C PRO A 517 -18.52 14.04 19.62
N TYR A 518 -18.10 15.10 18.92
CA TYR A 518 -16.74 15.25 18.41
C TYR A 518 -16.02 16.43 19.04
N HIS A 519 -14.81 16.17 19.55
CA HIS A 519 -13.97 17.14 20.24
C HIS A 519 -12.67 17.47 19.49
N GLY A 520 -12.54 17.03 18.23
CA GLY A 520 -11.44 17.45 17.35
C GLY A 520 -10.22 16.53 17.37
N THR A 521 -10.31 15.34 17.97
CA THR A 521 -9.21 14.36 17.94
C THR A 521 -8.85 13.99 16.50
N GLN A 522 -7.55 13.94 16.21
CA GLN A 522 -7.04 13.58 14.89
C GLN A 522 -6.42 12.19 14.92
N PHE A 523 -6.67 11.42 13.86
CA PHE A 523 -6.07 10.10 13.66
C PHE A 523 -5.28 10.05 12.35
N THR A 524 -4.55 8.97 12.15
CA THR A 524 -3.74 8.77 10.94
C THR A 524 -4.66 8.53 9.75
N LEU A 525 -4.66 9.46 8.80
CA LEU A 525 -5.53 9.40 7.63
C LEU A 525 -5.05 8.46 6.53
N ARG A 526 -3.74 8.44 6.28
CA ARG A 526 -3.12 7.59 5.26
C ARG A 526 -1.89 6.94 5.86
N ALA A 527 -1.68 5.67 5.55
CA ALA A 527 -0.40 5.06 5.83
C ALA A 527 0.67 5.72 4.95
N THR A 528 1.93 5.61 5.38
CA THR A 528 3.08 6.00 4.57
C THR A 528 3.60 4.77 3.83
N PRO A 529 4.00 4.90 2.54
CA PRO A 529 4.69 3.82 1.85
C PRO A 529 5.88 3.32 2.69
N PRO A 530 6.13 2.00 2.74
CA PRO A 530 7.30 1.47 3.41
C PRO A 530 8.58 2.06 2.81
N ALA A 531 9.52 2.48 3.65
CA ALA A 531 10.82 2.98 3.19
C ALA A 531 11.54 1.98 2.27
N SER A 532 11.31 0.68 2.47
CA SER A 532 11.84 -0.41 1.64
C SER A 532 11.31 -0.43 0.21
N TYR A 533 10.27 0.33 -0.14
CA TYR A 533 9.75 0.41 -1.51
C TYR A 533 10.52 1.44 -2.35
N HIS A 534 11.22 2.36 -1.69
CA HIS A 534 12.07 3.38 -2.31
C HIS A 534 13.52 2.86 -2.36
N GLY A 535 13.91 2.28 -3.50
CA GLY A 535 15.27 1.86 -3.80
C GLY A 535 16.17 2.98 -4.34
#